data_AF-A0A356P9E0-F1
#
_entry.id   AF-A0A356P9E0-F1
#
_cell.length_a   1.000
_cell.length_b   1.000
_cell.length_c   1.000
_cell.angle_alpha   90.00
_cell.angle_beta   90.00
_cell.angle_gamma   90.00
#
_symmetry.space_group_name_H-M   'P 1'
#
loop_
_entity.id
_entity.type
_entity.pdbx_description
1 polymer ?
#
loop_
_entity_poly.entity_id
_entity_poly.type
_entity_poly.pdbx_seq_one_letter_code
_entity_poly.pdbx_strand_id
1 'polypeptide(L)'
;MAITYKKCPKCGSKNSVAIVYGMPSYKLGLEAKAGKVKLGDCVIWMDDPEYFCKNCGHGWNREQAIDVAYRKIKTIKVSVGGYFGGYYEVTIDITHLETTWIFVEGQVAETIQKSIRVSTVEALLRY
;
A
#
# COMPACT_ATOMS: atom_id res chain seq x y z
N MET A 1 6.95 -2.88 -6.21
CA MET A 1 6.98 -2.31 -4.84
C MET A 1 6.67 -3.42 -3.85
N ALA A 2 7.50 -3.66 -2.84
CA ALA A 2 7.22 -4.67 -1.81
C ALA A 2 6.47 -4.03 -0.64
N ILE A 3 5.22 -4.46 -0.39
CA ILE A 3 4.41 -3.95 0.73
C ILE A 3 4.80 -4.71 2.00
N THR A 4 5.33 -3.99 2.99
CA THR A 4 5.65 -4.56 4.31
C THR A 4 4.46 -4.36 5.25
N TYR A 5 3.54 -5.33 5.29
CA TYR A 5 2.32 -5.27 6.11
C TYR A 5 2.58 -5.22 7.62
N LYS A 6 3.76 -5.64 8.10
CA LYS A 6 4.18 -5.51 9.50
C LYS A 6 4.65 -4.10 9.87
N LYS A 7 4.85 -3.20 8.90
CA LYS A 7 5.20 -1.81 9.21
C LYS A 7 3.91 -1.05 9.54
N CYS A 8 3.89 -0.36 10.67
CA CYS A 8 2.71 0.41 11.07
C CYS A 8 2.37 1.46 10.00
N PRO A 9 1.14 1.44 9.43
CA PRO A 9 0.76 2.38 8.38
C PRO A 9 0.64 3.82 8.89
N LYS A 10 0.33 3.99 10.19
CA LYS A 10 0.13 5.28 10.86
C LYS A 10 1.43 6.02 11.20
N CYS A 11 2.39 5.36 11.84
CA CYS A 11 3.63 6.01 12.31
C CYS A 11 4.91 5.50 11.63
N GLY A 12 4.82 4.48 10.77
CA GLY A 12 5.97 3.91 10.07
C GLY A 12 6.90 3.03 10.93
N SER A 13 6.60 2.81 12.21
CA SER A 13 7.39 1.94 13.07
C SER A 13 7.34 0.48 12.60
N LYS A 14 8.47 -0.23 12.75
CA LYS A 14 8.55 -1.69 12.57
C LYS A 14 8.33 -2.46 13.88
N ASN A 15 8.15 -1.74 15.00
CA ASN A 15 7.88 -2.33 16.31
C ASN A 15 6.41 -2.72 16.45
N SER A 16 6.02 -3.73 15.66
CA SER A 16 4.68 -4.30 15.63
C SER A 16 4.70 -5.74 16.13
N VAL A 17 3.62 -6.17 16.75
CA VAL A 17 3.38 -7.56 17.13
C VAL A 17 2.09 -8.06 16.51
N ALA A 18 1.96 -9.37 16.32
CA ALA A 18 0.71 -9.97 15.90
C ALA A 18 -0.33 -9.91 17.04
N ILE A 19 -1.59 -9.79 16.67
CA ILE A 19 -2.72 -9.94 17.57
C ILE A 19 -3.22 -11.39 17.45
N VAL A 20 -3.37 -12.06 18.59
CA VAL A 20 -3.89 -13.43 18.67
C VAL A 20 -5.23 -13.40 19.37
N TYR A 21 -6.26 -13.86 18.66
CA TYR A 21 -7.64 -13.92 19.12
C TYR A 21 -7.96 -15.30 19.73
N GLY A 22 -9.04 -15.36 20.48
CA GLY A 22 -9.52 -16.57 21.15
C GLY A 22 -8.95 -16.75 22.55
N MET A 23 -9.22 -17.92 23.14
CA MET A 23 -8.77 -18.23 24.50
C MET A 23 -7.26 -18.51 24.49
N PRO A 24 -6.44 -17.73 25.23
CA PRO A 24 -5.00 -17.93 25.23
C PRO A 24 -4.62 -19.18 26.01
N SER A 25 -3.65 -19.93 25.50
CA SER A 25 -2.93 -20.91 26.32
C SER A 25 -2.06 -20.20 27.36
N TYR A 26 -1.66 -20.90 28.42
CA TYR A 26 -0.76 -20.37 29.43
C TYR A 26 0.53 -19.78 28.82
N LYS A 27 1.14 -20.50 27.87
CA LYS A 27 2.34 -20.05 27.15
C LYS A 27 2.10 -18.75 26.39
N LEU A 28 0.99 -18.65 25.66
CA LEU A 28 0.63 -17.44 24.91
C LEU A 28 0.40 -16.25 25.86
N GLY A 29 -0.21 -16.51 27.03
CA GLY A 29 -0.35 -15.51 28.09
C GLY A 29 1.00 -14.97 28.61
N LEU A 30 2.02 -15.82 28.74
CA LEU A 30 3.38 -15.39 29.10
C LEU A 30 4.04 -14.56 27.98
N GLU A 31 3.87 -14.97 26.71
CA GLU A 31 4.39 -14.22 25.56
C GLU A 31 3.73 -12.85 25.42
N ALA A 32 2.44 -12.75 25.73
CA ALA A 32 1.71 -11.49 25.79
C ALA A 32 2.23 -10.57 26.90
N LYS A 33 2.47 -11.12 28.10
CA LYS A 33 3.09 -10.36 29.21
C LYS A 33 4.51 -9.90 28.87
N ALA A 34 5.28 -10.70 28.13
CA ALA A 34 6.58 -10.31 27.60
C ALA A 34 6.50 -9.32 26.42
N GLY A 35 5.29 -8.98 25.95
CA GLY A 35 5.05 -8.04 24.86
C GLY A 35 5.54 -8.54 23.50
N LYS A 36 5.59 -9.87 23.29
CA LYS A 36 5.91 -10.52 22.02
C LYS A 36 4.69 -10.64 21.09
N VAL A 37 3.51 -10.76 21.68
CA VAL A 37 2.20 -10.80 21.00
C VAL A 37 1.22 -9.91 21.76
N LYS A 38 0.12 -9.52 21.12
CA LYS A 38 -1.03 -8.89 21.79
C LYS A 38 -2.19 -9.88 21.79
N LEU A 39 -2.88 -10.01 22.92
CA LEU A 39 -4.13 -10.78 22.96
C LEU A 39 -5.27 -9.88 22.46
N GLY A 40 -6.05 -10.41 21.53
CA GLY A 40 -7.30 -9.83 21.06
C GLY A 40 -8.50 -10.38 21.84
N ASP A 41 -9.69 -10.12 21.31
CA ASP A 41 -10.94 -10.66 21.86
C ASP A 41 -11.11 -12.16 21.58
N CYS A 42 -12.13 -12.76 22.20
CA CYS A 42 -12.44 -14.18 22.02
C CYS A 42 -12.99 -14.51 20.61
N VAL A 43 -13.59 -13.54 19.94
CA VAL A 43 -14.25 -13.69 18.64
C VAL A 43 -13.54 -12.77 17.64
N ILE A 44 -13.38 -13.25 16.41
CA ILE A 44 -12.77 -12.51 15.30
C ILE A 44 -13.80 -12.24 14.21
N TRP A 45 -13.79 -11.01 13.69
CA TRP A 45 -14.53 -10.53 12.54
C TRP A 45 -13.56 -10.19 11.39
N MET A 46 -14.09 -9.99 10.17
CA MET A 46 -13.25 -9.71 9.00
C MET A 46 -12.41 -8.44 9.13
N ASP A 47 -12.95 -7.40 9.77
CA ASP A 47 -12.28 -6.11 9.90
C ASP A 47 -11.35 -6.00 11.13
N ASP A 48 -11.23 -7.08 11.90
CA ASP A 48 -10.43 -7.07 13.11
C ASP A 48 -8.93 -6.93 12.81
N PRO A 49 -8.19 -6.16 13.63
CA PRO A 49 -6.78 -5.93 13.39
C PRO A 49 -5.96 -7.20 13.57
N GLU A 50 -5.03 -7.46 12.67
CA GLU A 50 -4.08 -8.59 12.76
C GLU A 50 -2.77 -8.18 13.44
N TYR A 51 -2.43 -6.88 13.40
CA TYR A 51 -1.17 -6.34 13.88
C TYR A 51 -1.42 -5.18 14.83
N PHE A 52 -0.52 -5.01 15.81
CA PHE A 52 -0.55 -3.92 16.77
C PHE A 52 0.80 -3.23 16.87
N CYS A 53 0.83 -1.90 16.79
CA CYS A 53 2.05 -1.12 16.96
C CYS A 53 2.30 -0.80 18.43
N LYS A 54 3.46 -1.22 18.95
CA LYS A 54 3.87 -0.94 20.33
C LYS A 54 4.23 0.54 20.58
N ASN A 55 4.50 1.31 19.53
CA ASN A 55 4.90 2.71 19.66
C ASN A 55 3.72 3.68 19.68
N CYS A 56 2.67 3.45 18.88
CA CYS A 56 1.54 4.37 18.74
C CYS A 56 0.17 3.75 19.05
N GLY A 57 0.12 2.46 19.41
CA GLY A 57 -1.10 1.77 19.79
C GLY A 57 -2.08 1.48 18.65
N HIS A 58 -1.71 1.76 17.40
CA HIS A 58 -2.59 1.50 16.25
C HIS A 58 -2.68 -0.01 15.95
N GLY A 59 -3.90 -0.49 15.72
CA GLY A 59 -4.16 -1.82 15.17
C GLY A 59 -4.52 -1.74 13.70
N TRP A 60 -4.10 -2.71 12.90
CA TRP A 60 -4.47 -2.80 11.48
C TRP A 60 -4.47 -4.25 10.99
N ASN A 61 -5.23 -4.51 9.93
CA ASN A 61 -5.20 -5.77 9.19
C ASN A 61 -4.36 -5.65 7.91
N ARG A 62 -4.17 -6.76 7.19
CA ARG A 62 -3.35 -6.76 5.99
C ARG A 62 -3.93 -5.88 4.87
N GLU A 63 -5.25 -5.86 4.70
CA GLU A 63 -5.93 -5.07 3.68
C GLU A 63 -5.71 -3.58 3.90
N GLN A 64 -5.89 -3.09 5.12
CA GLN A 64 -5.61 -1.69 5.49
C GLN A 64 -4.14 -1.30 5.26
N ALA A 65 -3.20 -2.21 5.50
CA ALA A 65 -1.78 -1.95 5.19
C ALA A 65 -1.52 -1.82 3.69
N ILE A 66 -2.26 -2.58 2.86
CA ILE A 66 -2.19 -2.54 1.40
C ILE A 66 -2.83 -1.24 0.88
N ASP A 67 -4.07 -0.93 1.29
CA ASP A 67 -4.78 0.30 0.90
C ASP A 67 -3.94 1.56 1.19
N VAL A 68 -3.39 1.68 2.41
CA VAL A 68 -2.53 2.82 2.77
C VAL A 68 -1.25 2.87 1.93
N ALA A 69 -0.73 1.73 1.49
CA ALA A 69 0.44 1.71 0.62
C ALA A 69 0.10 2.16 -0.81
N TYR A 70 -1.03 1.72 -1.36
CA TYR A 70 -1.51 2.14 -2.69
C TYR A 70 -1.87 3.63 -2.72
N ARG A 71 -2.55 4.15 -1.70
CA ARG A 71 -2.88 5.59 -1.60
C ARG A 71 -1.65 6.51 -1.51
N LYS A 72 -0.48 5.98 -1.18
CA LYS A 72 0.79 6.74 -1.15
C LYS A 72 1.46 6.83 -2.53
N ILE A 73 0.97 6.11 -3.54
CA ILE A 73 1.49 6.21 -4.90
C ILE A 73 1.13 7.59 -5.45
N LYS A 74 2.17 8.35 -5.82
CA LYS A 74 2.01 9.69 -6.40
C LYS A 74 2.10 9.69 -7.91
N THR A 75 2.96 8.83 -8.46
CA THR A 75 3.28 8.82 -9.88
C THR A 75 3.56 7.40 -10.32
N ILE A 76 3.04 7.04 -11.49
CA ILE A 76 3.36 5.78 -12.18
C ILE A 76 4.08 6.15 -13.47
N LYS A 77 5.26 5.57 -13.68
CA LYS A 77 6.01 5.70 -14.92
C LYS A 77 6.01 4.35 -15.62
N VAL A 78 5.61 4.35 -16.88
CA VAL A 78 5.51 3.13 -17.69
C VAL A 78 6.02 3.43 -19.08
N SER A 79 6.70 2.45 -19.68
CA SER A 79 7.04 2.48 -21.09
C SER A 79 6.15 1.48 -21.83
N VAL A 80 5.49 1.92 -22.90
CA VAL A 80 4.54 1.13 -23.69
C VAL A 80 4.99 1.11 -25.15
N GLY A 81 5.10 -0.09 -25.72
CA GLY A 81 5.58 -0.31 -27.08
C GLY A 81 7.05 -0.73 -27.14
N GLY A 82 7.61 -0.77 -28.35
CA GLY A 82 9.01 -1.12 -28.59
C GLY A 82 9.26 -2.01 -29.81
N TYR A 83 10.41 -1.70 -30.42
CA TYR A 83 11.05 -2.19 -31.65
C TYR A 83 10.30 -2.05 -32.98
N PHE A 84 11.00 -1.45 -33.94
CA PHE A 84 10.61 -0.97 -35.28
C PHE A 84 9.70 0.29 -35.42
N GLY A 85 9.09 0.83 -34.35
CA GLY A 85 8.20 2.01 -34.47
C GLY A 85 8.13 2.96 -33.26
N GLY A 86 9.22 3.07 -32.50
CA GLY A 86 9.28 3.91 -31.29
C GLY A 86 8.59 3.32 -30.05
N TYR A 87 8.53 4.10 -28.97
CA TYR A 87 7.87 3.76 -27.71
C TYR A 87 7.27 5.00 -27.05
N TYR A 88 6.29 4.79 -26.16
CA TYR A 88 5.74 5.84 -25.33
C TYR A 88 6.29 5.74 -23.91
N GLU A 89 6.92 6.81 -23.41
CA GLU A 89 7.07 7.01 -21.97
C GLU A 89 5.82 7.72 -21.44
N VAL A 90 5.08 7.03 -20.58
CA VAL A 90 3.87 7.56 -19.97
C VAL A 90 4.12 7.78 -18.49
N THR A 91 3.86 9.00 -18.05
CA THR A 91 3.85 9.38 -16.64
C THR A 91 2.42 9.70 -16.24
N ILE A 92 1.88 8.95 -15.28
CA ILE A 92 0.58 9.19 -14.67
C ILE A 92 0.82 9.85 -13.32
N ASP A 93 0.51 11.14 -13.21
CA ASP A 93 0.55 11.89 -11.95
C ASP A 93 -0.82 11.83 -11.28
N ILE A 94 -0.87 11.07 -10.21
CA ILE A 94 -2.07 10.83 -9.40
C ILE A 94 -2.40 12.03 -8.52
N THR A 95 -1.39 12.84 -8.17
CA THR A 95 -1.55 14.00 -7.29
C THR A 95 -2.17 15.17 -8.03
N HIS A 96 -1.74 15.39 -9.27
CA HIS A 96 -2.24 16.47 -10.12
C HIS A 96 -3.36 16.01 -11.07
N LEU A 97 -3.69 14.72 -11.08
CA LEU A 97 -4.68 14.11 -11.97
C LEU A 97 -4.34 14.36 -13.45
N GLU A 98 -3.09 14.12 -13.82
CA GLU A 98 -2.58 14.40 -15.17
C GLU A 98 -1.78 13.22 -15.72
N THR A 99 -1.84 13.03 -17.04
CA THR A 99 -0.95 12.12 -17.76
C THR A 99 -0.07 12.91 -18.70
N THR A 100 1.20 12.55 -18.76
CA THR A 100 2.16 12.99 -19.76
C THR A 100 2.57 11.79 -20.59
N TRP A 101 2.43 11.90 -21.91
CA TRP A 101 2.77 10.88 -22.87
C TRP A 101 3.88 11.43 -23.76
N ILE A 102 5.02 10.75 -23.78
CA ILE A 102 6.16 11.13 -24.60
C ILE A 102 6.38 10.01 -25.60
N PHE A 103 6.06 10.22 -26.87
CA PHE A 103 6.45 9.30 -27.93
C PHE A 103 7.91 9.54 -28.30
N VAL A 104 8.68 8.46 -28.42
CA VAL A 104 10.11 8.51 -28.75
C VAL A 104 10.39 7.56 -29.91
N GLU A 105 10.89 8.10 -31.02
CA GLU A 105 11.34 7.33 -32.19
C GLU A 105 12.61 7.95 -32.79
N GLY A 106 13.75 7.28 -32.62
CA GLY A 106 15.04 7.81 -33.04
C GLY A 106 15.40 9.11 -32.31
N GLN A 107 15.45 10.23 -33.03
CA GLN A 107 15.68 11.58 -32.48
C GLN A 107 14.39 12.40 -32.33
N VAL A 108 13.25 11.86 -32.75
CA VAL A 108 11.96 12.54 -32.66
C VAL A 108 11.33 12.22 -31.31
N ALA A 109 10.93 13.27 -30.59
CA ALA A 109 10.17 13.15 -29.35
C ALA A 109 8.96 14.09 -29.38
N GLU A 110 7.76 13.53 -29.18
CA GLU A 110 6.52 14.29 -29.12
C GLU A 110 5.86 14.13 -27.77
N THR A 111 5.44 15.24 -27.15
CA THR A 111 4.83 15.23 -25.81
C THR A 111 3.37 15.64 -25.86
N ILE A 112 2.51 14.85 -25.22
CA ILE A 112 1.08 15.10 -25.06
C ILE A 112 0.73 15.07 -23.58
N GLN A 113 0.00 16.09 -23.10
CA GLN A 113 -0.52 16.13 -21.73
C GLN A 113 -2.06 16.07 -21.73
N LYS A 114 -2.63 15.33 -20.78
CA LYS A 114 -4.09 15.19 -20.62
C LYS A 114 -4.48 15.08 -19.15
N SER A 115 -5.60 15.68 -18.79
CA SER A 115 -6.22 15.52 -17.46
C SER A 115 -6.86 14.13 -17.29
N ILE A 116 -6.89 13.64 -16.06
CA ILE A 116 -7.48 12.38 -15.63
C ILE A 116 -8.73 12.69 -14.80
N ARG A 117 -9.79 11.89 -14.96
CA ARG A 117 -10.96 11.97 -14.08
C ARG A 117 -10.62 11.40 -12.71
N VAL A 118 -11.11 12.05 -11.65
CA VAL A 118 -10.98 11.59 -10.25
C VAL A 118 -11.44 10.13 -10.10
N SER A 119 -12.57 9.76 -10.69
CA SER A 119 -13.12 8.40 -10.61
C SER A 119 -12.20 7.33 -11.22
N THR A 120 -11.43 7.68 -12.25
CA THR A 120 -10.43 6.76 -12.84
C THR A 120 -9.26 6.52 -11.88
N VAL A 121 -8.82 7.56 -11.19
CA VAL A 121 -7.76 7.46 -10.17
C VAL A 121 -8.24 6.67 -8.97
N GLU A 122 -9.44 6.93 -8.47
CA GLU A 122 -10.02 6.17 -7.36
C GLU A 122 -10.17 4.69 -7.69
N ALA A 123 -10.59 4.35 -8.91
CA ALA A 123 -10.67 2.96 -9.36
C ALA A 123 -9.29 2.28 -9.42
N LEU A 124 -8.24 3.02 -9.79
CA LEU A 124 -6.86 2.50 -9.86
C LEU A 124 -6.24 2.29 -8.47
N LEU A 125 -6.63 3.10 -7.49
CA LEU A 125 -6.13 3.02 -6.11
C LEU A 125 -6.97 2.13 -5.19
N ARG A 126 -8.11 1.62 -5.66
CA ARG A 126 -8.95 0.70 -4.89
C ARG A 126 -8.31 -0.68 -4.82
N TYR A 127 -7.88 -1.07 -3.62
CA TYR A 127 -7.56 -2.45 -3.26
C TYR A 127 -7.91 -2.69 -1.79
#